data_AF-A0A431IFY4-F1
#
_entry.id   AF-A0A431IFY4-F1
#
_cell.length_a   1.000
_cell.length_b   1.000
_cell.length_c   1.000
_cell.angle_alpha   90.00
_cell.angle_beta   90.00
_cell.angle_gamma   90.00
#
_symmetry.space_group_name_H-M   'P 1'
#
loop_
_entity.id
_entity.type
_entity.pdbx_description
1 polymer ?
#
loop_
_entity_poly.entity_id
_entity_poly.type
_entity_poly.pdbx_seq_one_letter_code
_entity_poly.pdbx_strand_id
1 'polypeptide(L)' 'RPPALARPGSPRAGSGRTAGTDAGKAWNDADAEALIDEDPRSYKDIDQVMDDQQDLVAVHHTLSQILNYKGV' A
#
# COMPACT_ATOMS: atom_id res chain seq x y z
N ARG A 1 30.91 -14.17 -4.58
CA ARG A 1 29.52 -13.73 -4.26
C ARG A 1 28.69 -15.00 -4.13
N PRO A 2 28.24 -15.42 -2.93
CA PRO A 2 27.45 -16.65 -2.81
C PRO A 2 26.05 -16.43 -3.42
N PRO A 3 25.40 -17.50 -3.91
CA PRO A 3 24.06 -17.41 -4.50
C PRO A 3 23.00 -17.18 -3.41
N ALA A 4 22.01 -16.34 -3.72
CA ALA A 4 20.86 -16.11 -2.86
C ALA A 4 20.12 -17.44 -2.63
N LEU A 5 20.05 -17.90 -1.39
CA LEU A 5 19.21 -19.05 -1.02
C LEU A 5 17.75 -18.68 -1.26
N ALA A 6 17.12 -19.37 -2.21
CA ALA A 6 15.66 -19.41 -2.31
C ALA A 6 15.11 -20.05 -1.03
N ARG A 7 14.31 -19.31 -0.25
CA ARG A 7 13.68 -19.82 0.97
C ARG A 7 12.51 -20.74 0.58
N PRO A 8 12.49 -22.01 1.00
CA PRO A 8 11.39 -22.92 0.69
C PRO A 8 10.26 -22.72 1.70
N GLY A 9 9.04 -22.51 1.19
CA GLY A 9 7.81 -22.60 1.96
C GLY A 9 7.39 -21.32 2.68
N SER A 10 6.70 -20.43 1.96
CA SER A 10 5.61 -19.68 2.58
C SER A 10 4.44 -19.72 1.59
N PRO A 11 3.25 -20.18 1.99
CA PRO A 11 2.09 -20.10 1.14
C PRO A 11 1.78 -18.60 1.00
N ARG A 12 2.18 -17.97 -0.11
CA ARG A 12 1.61 -16.68 -0.48
C ARG A 12 0.20 -16.90 -1.00
N ALA A 13 -0.67 -17.33 -0.08
CA ALA A 13 -2.00 -16.77 -0.07
C ALA A 13 -1.76 -15.27 0.07
N GLY A 14 -1.80 -14.56 -1.05
CA GLY A 14 -2.11 -13.15 -0.99
C GLY A 14 -3.40 -13.07 -0.21
N SER A 15 -3.31 -12.76 1.08
CA SER A 15 -4.34 -12.03 1.78
C SER A 15 -4.36 -10.66 1.10
N GLY A 16 -4.78 -10.65 -0.16
CA GLY A 16 -5.26 -9.46 -0.80
C GLY A 16 -6.44 -9.09 0.07
N ARG A 17 -6.20 -8.14 1.00
CA ARG A 17 -7.27 -7.24 1.34
C ARG A 17 -7.73 -6.74 -0.02
N THR A 18 -8.90 -7.21 -0.43
CA THR A 18 -9.65 -6.62 -1.52
C THR A 18 -9.48 -5.13 -1.36
N ALA A 19 -8.96 -4.43 -2.37
CA ALA A 19 -8.84 -2.98 -2.37
C ALA A 19 -10.20 -2.43 -1.89
N GLY A 20 -10.23 -2.03 -0.62
CA GLY A 20 -11.38 -2.27 0.23
C GLY A 20 -11.76 -1.00 0.91
N THR A 21 -12.52 -0.22 0.15
CA THR A 21 -13.38 0.88 0.57
C THR A 21 -12.70 2.05 1.24
N ASP A 22 -12.81 3.21 0.59
CA ASP A 22 -12.79 4.55 1.19
C ASP A 22 -13.92 4.78 2.20
N ALA A 23 -14.33 3.73 2.93
CA ALA A 23 -15.28 3.83 4.02
C ALA A 23 -14.65 4.70 5.11
N GLY A 24 -15.07 5.96 5.17
CA GLY A 24 -14.56 6.98 6.09
C GLY A 24 -13.47 7.88 5.51
N LYS A 25 -13.11 7.78 4.23
CA LYS A 25 -12.14 8.67 3.57
C LYS A 25 -12.90 9.55 2.58
N ALA A 26 -12.87 10.86 2.78
CA ALA A 26 -13.44 11.81 1.83
C ALA A 26 -12.58 11.82 0.56
N TRP A 27 -13.20 11.59 -0.59
CA TRP A 27 -12.60 11.71 -1.92
C TRP A 27 -13.19 12.95 -2.62
N ASN A 28 -12.34 13.68 -3.35
CA ASN A 28 -12.77 14.89 -4.06
C ASN A 28 -13.25 14.51 -5.48
N ASP A 29 -14.49 14.02 -5.58
CA ASP A 29 -15.12 13.62 -6.84
C ASP A 29 -15.12 14.73 -7.91
N ALA A 30 -15.12 16.00 -7.50
CA ALA A 30 -15.23 17.14 -8.40
C ALA A 30 -14.00 17.35 -9.29
N ASP A 31 -12.82 16.95 -8.81
CA ASP A 31 -11.53 17.10 -9.52
C ASP A 31 -10.94 15.75 -9.94
N ALA A 32 -11.78 14.71 -10.01
CA ALA A 32 -11.34 13.31 -10.21
C ALA A 32 -10.48 13.10 -11.47
N GLU A 33 -10.72 13.86 -12.54
CA GLU A 33 -9.97 13.77 -13.80
C GLU A 33 -8.52 14.28 -13.65
N ALA A 34 -8.28 15.25 -12.77
CA ALA A 34 -6.95 15.76 -12.45
C ALA A 34 -6.20 14.92 -11.40
N LEU A 35 -6.91 13.98 -10.72
CA LEU A 35 -6.39 13.19 -9.61
C LEU A 35 -6.33 11.68 -9.90
N ILE A 36 -6.51 11.29 -11.17
CA ILE A 36 -6.67 9.88 -11.59
C ILE A 36 -5.41 9.04 -11.34
N ASP A 37 -4.22 9.64 -11.47
CA ASP A 37 -2.95 8.98 -11.17
C ASP A 37 -2.70 8.80 -9.67
N GLU A 38 -3.48 9.49 -8.84
CA GLU A 38 -3.39 9.45 -7.39
C GLU A 38 -4.50 8.63 -6.72
N ASP A 39 -5.33 7.93 -7.51
CA ASP A 39 -6.26 6.91 -7.02
C ASP A 39 -5.47 5.86 -6.22
N PRO A 40 -5.93 5.43 -5.02
CA PRO A 40 -5.22 4.43 -4.22
C PRO A 40 -4.86 3.14 -4.96
N ARG A 41 -5.63 2.77 -5.99
CA ARG A 41 -5.41 1.57 -6.82
C ARG A 41 -4.30 1.76 -7.85
N SER A 42 -3.85 2.98 -8.10
CA SER A 42 -2.69 3.29 -8.93
C SER A 42 -1.36 2.97 -8.24
N TYR A 43 -1.38 2.73 -6.92
CA TYR A 43 -0.21 2.35 -6.13
C TYR A 43 -0.20 0.86 -5.74
N LYS A 44 0.96 0.38 -5.28
CA LYS A 44 1.12 -0.98 -4.72
C LYS A 44 0.46 -1.06 -3.34
N ASP A 45 0.06 -2.27 -2.93
CA ASP A 45 -0.34 -2.51 -1.54
C ASP A 45 0.87 -2.26 -0.62
N ILE A 46 0.74 -1.23 0.23
CA ILE A 46 1.81 -0.79 1.12
C ILE A 46 2.22 -1.88 2.11
N ASP A 47 1.29 -2.71 2.59
CA ASP A 47 1.64 -3.74 3.56
C ASP A 47 2.46 -4.85 2.90
N GLN A 48 2.16 -5.16 1.63
CA GLN A 48 2.97 -6.10 0.88
C GLN A 48 4.39 -5.56 0.67
N VAL A 49 4.51 -4.26 0.36
CA VAL A 49 5.82 -3.61 0.24
C VAL A 49 6.61 -3.65 1.55
N MET A 50 5.95 -3.42 2.70
CA MET A 50 6.62 -3.45 3.99
C MET A 50 7.03 -4.88 4.41
N ASP A 51 6.20 -5.90 4.14
CA ASP A 51 6.55 -7.31 4.37
C ASP A 51 7.78 -7.74 3.55
N ASP A 52 7.85 -7.29 2.29
CA ASP A 52 8.96 -7.59 1.38
C ASP A 52 10.29 -6.93 1.81
N GLN A 53 10.28 -5.97 2.73
CA GLN A 53 11.45 -5.20 3.16
C GLN A 53 11.83 -5.45 4.64
N GLN A 54 11.17 -6.40 5.32
CA GLN A 54 11.33 -6.63 6.76
C GLN A 54 12.75 -6.97 7.21
N ASP A 55 13.62 -7.46 6.32
CA ASP A 55 15.02 -7.78 6.61
C ASP A 55 15.94 -6.56 6.52
N LEU A 56 15.46 -5.45 5.96
CA LEU A 56 16.22 -4.22 5.73
C LEU A 56 15.77 -3.06 6.62
N VAL A 57 14.52 -3.06 7.09
CA VAL A 57 13.94 -1.95 7.86
C VAL A 57 13.21 -2.42 9.11
N ALA A 58 13.11 -1.53 10.10
CA ALA A 58 12.29 -1.74 11.30
C ALA A 58 11.16 -0.70 11.36
N VAL A 59 9.94 -1.16 11.61
CA VAL A 59 8.77 -0.28 11.77
C VAL A 59 8.73 0.22 13.21
N HIS A 60 8.88 1.53 13.40
CA HIS A 60 8.70 2.16 14.72
C HIS A 60 7.23 2.50 14.99
N HIS A 61 6.51 2.98 13.98
CA HIS A 61 5.12 3.40 14.09
C HIS A 61 4.36 3.11 12.79
N THR A 62 3.06 2.86 12.92
CA THR A 62 2.12 2.70 11.80
C THR A 62 1.06 3.78 11.91
N LEU A 63 0.80 4.48 10.81
CA LEU A 63 -0.18 5.57 10.74
C LEU A 63 -1.37 5.14 9.87
N SER A 64 -2.57 5.61 10.22
CA SER A 64 -3.77 5.47 9.42
C SER A 64 -4.26 6.84 8.94
N GLN A 65 -4.76 6.87 7.70
CA GLN A 65 -5.26 8.10 7.09
C GLN A 65 -6.60 8.51 7.70
N ILE A 66 -6.73 9.79 8.05
CA ILE A 66 -7.99 10.41 8.49
C ILE A 66 -8.56 11.32 7.38
N LEU A 67 -7.74 12.20 6.82
CA LEU A 67 -8.11 13.12 5.73
C LEU A 67 -6.94 13.25 4.76
N ASN A 68 -7.26 13.40 3.47
CA ASN A 68 -6.31 13.79 2.44
C ASN A 68 -6.79 15.10 1.84
N TYR A 69 -5.96 16.15 1.91
CA TYR A 69 -6.23 17.43 1.27
C TYR A 69 -5.10 17.71 0.29
N LYS A 70 -5.45 17.85 -0.98
CA LYS A 70 -4.53 18.14 -2.07
C LYS A 70 -4.88 19.55 -2.58
N GLY A 71 -3.87 20.39 -2.70
CA GLY A 71 -4.05 21.70 -3.32
C GLY A 71 -4.30 21.52 -4.81
N VAL A 72 -5.30 22.22 -5.33
CA VAL A 72 -5.50 22.46 -6.77
C VAL A 72 -4.56 23.55 -7.25
#